data_AF-M9UAH7-F1
#
_entry.id   AF-M9UAH7-F1
#
_cell.length_a   1.000
_cell.length_b   1.000
_cell.length_c   1.000
_cell.angle_alpha   90.00
_cell.angle_beta   90.00
_cell.angle_gamma   90.00
#
_symmetry.space_group_name_H-M   'P 1'
#
loop_
_entity.id
_entity.type
_entity.pdbx_description
1 polymer ?
#
loop_
_entity_poly.entity_id
_entity_poly.type
_entity_poly.pdbx_seq_one_letter_code
_entity_poly.pdbx_strand_id
1 'polypeptide(L)' 'MRRLDIRKEKEIYDHIEHLARSSKRKGYTLIIIPARCKSCGYTFNSEKIKRPSRCPVCKSEKIEMPKFLIRNK' A
#
# COMPACT_ATOMS: atom_id res chain seq x y z
N MET A 1 -4.01 -23.10 -6.36
CA MET A 1 -3.80 -21.76 -5.75
C MET A 1 -3.79 -21.92 -4.24
N ARG A 2 -2.64 -21.76 -3.57
CA ARG A 2 -2.59 -21.72 -2.10
C ARG A 2 -3.21 -20.40 -1.63
N ARG A 3 -4.34 -20.45 -0.92
CA ARG A 3 -4.81 -19.30 -0.14
C ARG A 3 -3.88 -19.15 1.06
N LEU A 4 -3.27 -17.99 1.21
CA LEU A 4 -2.61 -17.62 2.46
C LEU A 4 -3.73 -17.42 3.49
N ASP A 5 -3.68 -18.08 4.64
CA ASP A 5 -4.66 -17.97 5.75
C ASP A 5 -4.53 -16.60 6.44
N ILE A 6 -4.61 -15.52 5.68
CA ILE A 6 -4.44 -14.16 6.18
C ILE A 6 -5.79 -13.70 6.72
N ARG A 7 -5.84 -13.47 8.03
CA ARG A 7 -7.09 -13.13 8.73
C ARG A 7 -7.28 -11.64 8.91
N LYS A 8 -6.21 -10.84 8.78
CA LYS A 8 -6.24 -9.38 9.01
C LYS A 8 -5.51 -8.62 7.91
N GLU A 9 -6.13 -7.54 7.43
CA GLU A 9 -5.51 -6.64 6.44
C GLU A 9 -4.18 -6.05 6.95
N LYS A 10 -4.08 -5.81 8.28
CA LYS A 10 -2.86 -5.31 8.91
C LYS A 10 -1.64 -6.22 8.68
N GLU A 11 -1.84 -7.54 8.66
CA GLU A 11 -0.76 -8.50 8.43
C GLU A 11 -0.23 -8.44 6.99
N ILE A 12 -1.11 -8.16 6.02
CA ILE A 12 -0.72 -7.96 4.62
C ILE A 12 0.27 -6.80 4.51
N TYR A 13 -0.01 -5.67 5.15
CA TYR A 13 0.87 -4.50 5.09
C TYR A 13 2.23 -4.77 5.72
N ASP A 14 2.26 -5.49 6.84
CA ASP A 14 3.50 -5.88 7.52
C ASP A 14 4.35 -6.81 6.62
N HIS A 15 3.72 -7.81 6.00
CA HIS A 15 4.39 -8.68 5.04
C HIS A 15 4.93 -7.93 3.83
N ILE A 16 4.20 -6.96 3.29
CA ILE A 16 4.67 -6.13 2.17
C ILE A 16 5.89 -5.30 2.57
N GLU A 17 5.90 -4.71 3.76
CA GLU A 17 7.05 -3.96 4.27
C GLU A 17 8.29 -4.86 4.43
N HIS A 18 8.10 -6.06 5.00
CA HIS A 18 9.15 -7.06 5.11
C HIS A 18 9.66 -7.51 3.74
N LEU A 19 8.77 -7.75 2.78
CA LEU A 19 9.12 -8.08 1.40
C LEU A 19 9.93 -6.94 0.76
N ALA A 20 9.57 -5.67 0.97
CA ALA A 20 10.33 -4.53 0.45
C ALA A 20 11.78 -4.56 0.93
N ARG A 21 11.99 -4.76 2.24
CA ARG A 21 13.31 -4.79 2.87
C ARG A 21 14.16 -5.97 2.40
N SER A 22 13.55 -7.15 2.30
CA SER A 22 14.23 -8.38 1.89
C SER A 22 14.55 -8.39 0.38
N SER A 23 13.60 -7.93 -0.44
CA SER A 23 13.70 -7.87 -1.90
C SER A 23 14.79 -6.93 -2.39
N LYS A 24 15.04 -5.83 -1.66
CA LYS A 24 16.12 -4.88 -1.95
C LYS A 24 17.51 -5.55 -1.99
N ARG A 25 17.74 -6.55 -1.13
CA ARG A 25 19.01 -7.31 -1.09
C ARG A 25 19.16 -8.29 -2.26
N LYS A 26 18.05 -8.65 -2.92
CA LYS A 26 18.00 -9.60 -4.03
C LYS A 26 17.89 -8.93 -5.41
N GLY A 27 18.08 -7.61 -5.50
CA GLY A 27 17.97 -6.85 -6.75
C GLY A 27 16.54 -6.53 -7.18
N TYR A 28 15.55 -6.62 -6.29
CA TYR A 28 14.16 -6.26 -6.58
C TYR A 28 13.80 -4.92 -5.94
N THR A 29 12.97 -4.14 -6.63
CA THR A 29 12.45 -2.84 -6.16
C THR A 29 10.95 -2.93 -5.93
N LEU A 30 10.49 -2.52 -4.75
CA LEU A 30 9.08 -2.33 -4.46
C LEU A 30 8.67 -0.90 -4.80
N ILE A 31 7.70 -0.76 -5.71
CA ILE A 31 7.05 0.50 -6.06
C ILE A 31 5.70 0.53 -5.34
N ILE A 32 5.52 1.54 -4.51
CA ILE A 32 4.27 1.78 -3.77
C ILE A 32 3.53 2.92 -4.47
N ILE A 33 2.35 2.62 -5.00
CA ILE A 33 1.44 3.63 -5.52
C ILE A 33 0.51 4.01 -4.37
N PRO A 34 0.62 5.23 -3.82
CA PRO A 34 -0.16 5.63 -2.66
C PRO A 34 -1.66 5.64 -2.96
N ALA A 35 -2.45 5.57 -1.89
CA ALA A 35 -3.87 5.82 -1.96
C ALA A 35 -4.13 7.25 -2.50
N ARG A 36 -5.27 7.43 -3.18
CA ARG A 36 -5.75 8.74 -3.66
C ARG A 36 -7.18 8.96 -3.23
N CYS A 37 -7.56 10.17 -2.87
CA CYS A 37 -8.96 10.51 -2.64
C CYS A 37 -9.69 10.64 -3.98
N LYS A 38 -10.76 9.86 -4.20
CA LYS A 38 -11.59 9.96 -5.41
C LYS A 38 -12.41 11.25 -5.46
N SER A 39 -12.65 11.90 -4.32
CA SER A 39 -13.51 13.09 -4.23
C SER A 39 -12.76 14.38 -4.52
N CYS A 40 -11.54 14.56 -4.00
CA CYS A 40 -10.76 15.79 -4.20
C CYS A 40 -9.42 15.58 -4.93
N GLY A 41 -9.06 14.33 -5.25
CA GLY A 41 -7.82 14.03 -5.93
C GLY A 41 -6.56 14.06 -5.05
N TYR A 42 -6.67 14.30 -3.74
CA TYR A 42 -5.54 14.32 -2.81
C TYR A 42 -4.79 12.97 -2.81
N THR A 43 -3.48 13.01 -3.09
CA THR A 43 -2.61 11.83 -3.07
C THR A 43 -1.98 11.70 -1.69
N PHE A 44 -2.15 10.54 -1.06
CA PHE A 44 -1.56 10.27 0.25
C PHE A 44 -0.06 10.02 0.13
N ASN A 45 0.68 10.20 1.23
CA ASN A 45 2.12 9.94 1.21
C ASN A 45 2.39 8.44 1.05
N SER A 46 3.28 8.07 0.12
CA SER A 46 3.72 6.71 -0.16
C SER A 46 4.42 6.01 1.00
N GLU A 47 4.91 6.76 1.99
CA GLU A 47 5.45 6.20 3.24
C GLU A 47 4.37 5.52 4.08
N LYS A 48 3.10 5.90 3.93
CA LYS A 48 1.99 5.29 4.65
C LYS A 48 1.34 4.23 3.77
N ILE A 49 1.74 2.99 4.01
CA ILE A 49 1.19 1.79 3.35
C ILE A 49 -0.30 1.60 3.69
N LYS A 50 -0.71 1.99 4.91
CA LYS A 50 -2.09 1.82 5.39
C LYS A 50 -3.04 2.80 4.71
N ARG A 51 -4.19 2.29 4.27
CA ARG A 51 -5.28 3.13 3.77
C ARG A 51 -5.87 3.96 4.91
N PRO A 52 -5.88 5.29 4.82
CA PRO A 52 -6.58 6.13 5.78
C PRO A 52 -8.09 5.98 5.59
N SER A 53 -8.85 6.09 6.69
CA SER A 53 -10.32 5.99 6.63
C SER A 53 -10.97 7.24 6.05
N ARG A 54 -10.36 8.43 6.19
CA ARG A 54 -10.90 9.72 5.74
C ARG A 54 -9.83 10.61 5.12
N CYS A 55 -10.24 11.41 4.15
CA CYS A 55 -9.39 12.40 3.52
C CYS A 55 -9.15 13.61 4.46
N PRO A 56 -7.91 14.04 4.69
CA PRO A 56 -7.63 15.21 5.53
C PRO A 56 -8.11 16.52 4.91
N VAL A 57 -8.28 16.57 3.58
CA VAL A 57 -8.67 17.78 2.84
C VAL A 57 -10.19 17.91 2.74
N CYS A 58 -10.86 16.89 2.21
CA CYS A 58 -12.31 16.94 1.93
C CYS A 58 -13.17 16.10 2.89
N LYS A 59 -12.55 15.41 3.85
CA LYS A 59 -13.21 14.51 4.83
C LYS A 59 -13.98 13.33 4.21
N SER A 60 -13.88 13.12 2.90
CA SER A 60 -14.53 12.00 2.21
C SER A 60 -13.89 10.66 2.56
N GLU A 61 -14.73 9.62 2.64
CA GLU A 61 -14.34 8.23 2.87
C GLU A 61 -14.05 7.48 1.54
N LYS A 62 -14.30 8.14 0.40
CA LYS A 62 -14.03 7.63 -0.95
C LYS A 62 -12.54 7.71 -1.28
N ILE A 63 -11.78 6.78 -0.72
CA ILE A 63 -10.32 6.67 -0.90
C ILE A 63 -10.00 5.43 -1.73
N GLU A 64 -9.08 5.54 -2.68
CA GLU A 64 -8.60 4.40 -3.46
C GLU A 64 -7.69 3.50 -2.64
N MET A 65 -7.69 2.21 -2.96
CA MET A 65 -6.75 1.28 -2.34
C MET A 65 -5.33 1.57 -2.86
N PRO A 66 -4.31 1.55 -1.98
CA PRO A 66 -2.92 1.62 -2.42
C PRO A 66 -2.59 0.40 -3.29
N LYS A 67 -1.67 0.57 -4.24
CA LYS A 67 -1.20 -0.53 -5.10
C LYS A 67 0.28 -0.77 -4.87
N PHE A 68 0.66 -2.04 -4.97
CA PHE A 68 2.03 -2.49 -4.74
C PHE A 68 2.52 -3.20 -5.98
N LEU A 69 3.72 -2.85 -6.45
CA LEU A 69 4.33 -3.47 -7.61
C LEU A 69 5.77 -3.85 -7.28
N ILE A 70 6.09 -5.13 -7.41
CA ILE A 70 7.46 -5.64 -7.27
C ILE A 70 8.04 -5.77 -8.67
N ARG A 71 9.16 -5.11 -8.93
CA ARG A 71 9.88 -5.19 -10.21
C ARG A 71 11.32 -5.61 -9.98
N ASN A 72 11.85 -6.44 -10.88
CA ASN A 72 13.29 -6.67 -10.97
C ASN A 72 13.98 -5.35 -11.37
N LYS A 73 15.13 -5.07 -10.78
CA LYS A 73 15.95 -3.90 -11.10
C LYS A 73 16.60 -4.04 -12.47
#